data_AF-A0A2M7PKH0-F1
#
_entry.id   AF-A0A2M7PKH0-F1
#
_cell.length_a   1.000
_cell.length_b   1.000
_cell.length_c   1.000
_cell.angle_alpha   90.00
_cell.angle_beta   90.00
_cell.angle_gamma   90.00
#
_symmetry.space_group_name_H-M   'P 1'
#
loop_
_entity.id
_entity.type
_entity.pdbx_description
1 polymer ?
#
loop_
_entity_poly.entity_id
_entity_poly.type
_entity_poly.pdbx_seq_one_letter_code
_entity_poly.pdbx_strand_id
1 'polypeptide(L)' 'IIHLKTDNIILLEYTLDVIRDHGHELIEVNYDVYAGGIDNELTQIQTYYEKMWLKHGTKIKYLKFRLNPILLP' A
#
# COMPACT_ATOMS: atom_id res chain seq x y z
N ILE A 1 -2.66 -12.43 4.66
CA ILE A 1 -1.97 -11.43 3.81
C ILE A 1 -2.53 -10.07 4.18
N ILE A 2 -1.67 -9.08 4.35
CA ILE A 2 -2.07 -7.71 4.68
C ILE A 2 -1.90 -6.85 3.43
N HIS A 3 -2.93 -6.04 3.16
CA HIS A 3 -3.01 -5.10 2.04
C HIS A 3 -3.15 -3.69 2.61
N LEU A 4 -2.28 -2.77 2.21
CA LEU A 4 -2.32 -1.37 2.64
C LEU A 4 -2.37 -0.47 1.40
N LYS A 5 -3.46 0.30 1.26
CA LYS A 5 -3.53 1.46 0.35
C LYS A 5 -3.40 2.74 1.17
N THR A 6 -2.56 3.67 0.72
CA THR A 6 -2.38 4.96 1.39
C THR A 6 -2.04 6.07 0.41
N ASP A 7 -2.53 7.28 0.67
CA ASP A 7 -2.15 8.52 0.01
C ASP A 7 -0.85 9.12 0.58
N ASN A 8 -0.43 8.69 1.78
CA ASN A 8 0.70 9.24 2.50
C ASN A 8 2.01 8.45 2.25
N ILE A 9 3.02 9.13 1.69
CA ILE A 9 4.34 8.53 1.43
C ILE A 9 5.08 8.16 2.71
N ILE A 10 4.97 8.98 3.75
CA ILE A 10 5.68 8.75 5.03
C ILE A 10 5.14 7.47 5.68
N LEU A 11 3.83 7.25 5.63
CA LEU A 11 3.23 6.01 6.15
C LEU A 11 3.68 4.78 5.35
N LEU A 12 3.79 4.89 4.03
CA LEU A 12 4.27 3.80 3.19
C LEU A 12 5.70 3.41 3.57
N GLU A 13 6.63 4.36 3.59
CA GLU A 13 8.04 4.13 3.92
C GLU A 13 8.21 3.59 5.34
N TYR A 14 7.53 4.20 6.32
CA TYR A 14 7.53 3.70 7.69
C TYR A 14 7.07 2.25 7.78
N THR A 15 6.03 1.88 7.03
CA THR A 15 5.53 0.50 7.02
C THR A 15 6.54 -0.45 6.35
N LEU A 16 7.23 -0.01 5.30
CA LEU A 16 8.30 -0.80 4.67
C LEU A 16 9.46 -1.06 5.63
N ASP A 17 9.86 -0.05 6.40
CA ASP A 17 10.88 -0.19 7.45
C ASP A 17 10.43 -1.20 8.51
N VAL A 18 9.20 -1.09 9.02
CA VAL A 18 8.64 -2.05 9.99
C VAL A 18 8.62 -3.47 9.42
N ILE A 19 8.18 -3.66 8.17
CA ILE A 19 8.17 -4.95 7.48
C ILE A 19 9.57 -5.56 7.44
N ARG A 20 10.58 -4.77 7.04
CA ARG A 20 11.98 -5.19 6.96
C ARG A 20 12.51 -5.57 8.35
N ASP A 21 12.35 -4.67 9.32
CA ASP A 21 12.96 -4.80 10.65
C ASP A 21 12.36 -5.98 11.45
N HIS A 22 11.11 -6.34 11.17
CA HIS A 22 10.40 -7.46 11.79
C HIS A 22 10.43 -8.74 10.92
N GLY A 23 11.19 -8.74 9.83
CA GLY A 23 11.35 -9.91 8.94
C GLY A 23 10.05 -10.40 8.33
N HIS A 24 9.07 -9.50 8.13
CA HIS A 24 7.87 -9.80 7.36
C HIS A 24 8.22 -9.94 5.87
N GLU A 25 7.47 -10.74 5.14
CA GLU A 25 7.70 -10.95 3.72
C GLU A 25 6.95 -9.88 2.91
N LEU A 26 7.69 -8.95 2.32
CA LEU A 26 7.16 -8.00 1.34
C LEU A 26 6.84 -8.75 0.04
N ILE A 27 5.58 -8.65 -0.41
CA ILE A 27 5.09 -9.30 -1.63
C ILE A 27 5.05 -8.29 -2.78
N GLU A 28 4.61 -7.06 -2.51
CA GLU A 28 4.45 -6.01 -3.52
C GLU A 28 4.56 -4.63 -2.89
N VAL A 29 5.13 -3.69 -3.62
CA VAL A 29 5.07 -2.25 -3.33
C VAL A 29 4.85 -1.48 -4.63
N ASN A 30 3.94 -0.51 -4.62
CA ASN A 30 3.63 0.35 -5.74
C ASN A 30 3.42 1.78 -5.23
N TYR A 31 4.19 2.73 -5.77
CA TYR A 31 4.15 4.14 -5.37
C TYR A 31 3.05 4.96 -6.05
N ASP A 32 2.44 4.40 -7.09
CA ASP A 32 1.42 5.05 -7.89
C ASP A 32 0.55 4.00 -8.60
N VAL A 33 -0.50 3.53 -7.92
CA VAL A 33 -1.36 2.45 -8.45
C VAL A 33 -2.11 2.85 -9.73
N TYR A 34 -2.16 4.14 -10.08
CA TYR A 34 -2.83 4.65 -11.26
C TYR A 34 -1.88 4.98 -12.43
N ALA A 35 -0.56 4.99 -12.22
CA ALA A 35 0.42 5.37 -13.25
C ALA A 35 0.41 4.47 -14.50
N GLY A 36 0.03 3.20 -14.35
CA GLY A 36 0.08 2.20 -15.42
C GLY A 36 -1.24 1.96 -16.17
N GLY A 37 -2.32 2.69 -15.83
CA GLY A 37 -3.65 2.43 -16.40
C GLY A 37 -4.19 1.03 -16.10
N ILE A 38 -3.70 0.39 -15.03
CA ILE A 38 -4.02 -1.00 -14.72
C ILE A 38 -5.44 -1.08 -14.16
N ASP A 39 -6.30 -1.76 -14.90
CA ASP A 39 -7.65 -2.13 -14.48
C ASP A 39 -7.57 -3.42 -13.64
N ASN A 40 -7.37 -3.27 -12.33
CA ASN A 40 -7.35 -4.39 -11.40
C ASN A 40 -8.20 -4.06 -10.17
N GLU A 41 -8.43 -5.06 -9.31
CA GLU A 41 -9.26 -4.89 -8.12
C GLU A 41 -8.83 -3.69 -7.23
N LEU A 42 -7.53 -3.34 -7.22
CA LEU A 42 -7.01 -2.22 -6.43
C LEU A 42 -7.50 -0.87 -6.94
N THR A 43 -7.60 -0.70 -8.27
CA THR A 43 -8.06 0.53 -8.90
C THR A 43 -9.58 0.59 -9.04
N GLN A 44 -10.26 -0.55 -9.07
CA GLN A 44 -11.72 -0.67 -9.14
C GLN A 44 -12.43 -0.29 -7.83
N ILE A 45 -11.86 -0.62 -6.67
CA ILE A 45 -12.45 -0.29 -5.37
C ILE A 45 -11.81 0.99 -4.83
N GLN A 46 -12.53 2.11 -4.94
CA GLN A 46 -12.09 3.41 -4.44
C GLN A 46 -12.89 3.87 -3.22
N THR A 47 -12.19 4.29 -2.16
CA THR A 47 -12.84 4.95 -1.01
C THR A 47 -13.28 6.37 -1.35
N TYR A 48 -14.10 6.97 -0.48
CA TYR A 48 -14.53 8.38 -0.63
C TYR A 48 -13.33 9.35 -0.64
N TYR A 49 -12.43 9.21 0.33
CA TYR A 49 -11.25 10.07 0.45
C TYR A 49 -10.25 9.84 -0.69
N GLU A 50 -10.06 8.59 -1.13
CA GLU A 50 -9.22 8.27 -2.29
C GLU A 50 -9.67 9.04 -3.53
N LYS A 51 -10.97 9.05 -3.83
CA LYS A 51 -11.53 9.85 -4.94
C LYS A 51 -11.28 11.34 -4.77
N MET A 52 -11.38 11.87 -3.55
CA MET A 52 -11.08 13.29 -3.28
C MET A 52 -9.62 13.61 -3.56
N TRP A 53 -8.69 12.84 -3.00
CA TRP A 53 -7.26 13.10 -3.13
C TRP A 53 -6.73 12.91 -4.55
N LEU A 54 -7.31 11.96 -5.31
CA LEU A 54 -7.02 11.80 -6.73
C LEU A 54 -7.36 13.06 -7.55
N LYS A 55 -8.45 13.77 -7.23
CA LYS A 55 -8.79 15.05 -7.88
C LYS A 55 -7.76 16.14 -7.63
N HIS A 56 -7.00 16.03 -6.53
CA HIS A 56 -5.90 16.93 -6.19
C HIS A 56 -4.55 16.44 -6.73
N GLY A 57 -4.53 15.40 -7.57
CA GLY A 57 -3.29 14.84 -8.12
C GLY A 57 -2.47 14.05 -7.11
N THR A 58 -3.04 13.67 -5.97
CA THR A 58 -2.34 12.87 -4.96
C THR A 58 -2.25 11.43 -5.43
N LYS A 59 -1.02 10.90 -5.45
CA LYS A 59 -0.76 9.51 -5.83
C LYS A 59 -1.21 8.57 -4.72
N ILE A 60 -1.91 7.49 -5.09
CA ILE A 60 -2.25 6.42 -4.16
C ILE A 60 -1.19 5.35 -4.26
N LYS A 61 -0.64 5.00 -3.11
CA LYS A 61 0.40 3.99 -2.95
C LYS A 61 -0.21 2.73 -2.38
N TYR A 62 0.47 1.63 -2.59
CA TYR A 62 0.03 0.33 -2.16
C TYR A 62 1.22 -0.54 -1.75
N LEU A 63 1.02 -1.35 -0.73
CA LEU A 63 1.89 -2.48 -0.44
C LEU A 63 1.09 -3.70 -0.02
N LYS A 64 1.70 -4.87 -0.19
CA LYS A 64 1.17 -6.18 0.19
C LYS A 64 2.28 -6.96 0.89
N PHE A 65 1.97 -7.54 2.03
CA PHE A 65 2.95 -8.34 2.77
C PHE A 65 2.32 -9.50 3.54
N ARG A 66 3.15 -10.45 3.94
CA ARG A 66 2.79 -11.58 4.81
C ARG A 66 3.50 -11.42 6.15
N LEU A 67 2.75 -11.54 7.23
CA LEU A 67 3.30 -11.51 8.59
C LEU A 67 4.29 -12.67 8.78
N ASN A 68 5.38 -12.36 9.47
CA ASN A 68 6.29 -13.37 9.99
C ASN A 68 5.61 -14.09 11.16
N PRO A 69 5.37 -15.42 11.10
CA PRO A 69 4.67 -16.15 12.15
C PRO A 69 5.45 -16.21 13.48
N ILE A 70 6.77 -15.98 13.47
CA ILE A 70 7.61 -16.06 14.67
C ILE A 70 7.38 -14.89 15.64
N LEU A 71 6.73 -13.81 15.18
CA LEU A 71 6.45 -12.61 15.99
C LEU A 71 5.05 -12.62 16.64
N LEU A 72 4.28 -13.68 16.49
CA LEU A 72 3.03 -13.85 17.22
C LEU A 72 3.32 -14.67 18.49
N PRO A 73 3.09 -14.12 19.70
CA PRO A 73 3.31 -14.83 20.95
C PRO A 73 2.43 -16.07 21.10
#